data_AF-A0AAU0LM48-F1
#
_entry.id   AF-A0AAU0LM48-F1
#
_cell.length_a   1.000
_cell.length_b   1.000
_cell.length_c   1.000
_cell.angle_alpha   90.00
_cell.angle_beta   90.00
_cell.angle_gamma   90.00
#
_symmetry.space_group_name_H-M   'P 1'
#
loop_
_entity.id
_entity.type
_entity.pdbx_description
1 polymer ?
#
loop_
_entity_poly.entity_id
_entity_poly.type
_entity_poly.pdbx_seq_one_letter_code
_entity_poly.pdbx_strand_id
1 'polypeptide(L)'
;MSEIEMLEERVGGLVVHRWPDAPTQETRPEIAITGIVPSSPAGYTAKPDFTEVTVPVGVTLAFTAELRHSGQVVPIDDTFRMPIRSRDGRERVLVATMVQGVITFSVQFDDSRVWEVTEAVINGDLPPEARMRFQGVKVYVVES
;
A
#
# COMPACT_ATOMS: atom_id res chain seq x y z
N MET A 1 -5.49 -21.71 15.12
CA MET A 1 -4.15 -21.98 15.68
C MET A 1 -3.65 -23.21 14.96
N SER A 2 -2.68 -23.06 14.07
CA SER A 2 -2.15 -24.17 13.28
C SER A 2 -1.12 -24.92 14.13
N GLU A 3 -1.29 -26.23 14.26
CA GLU A 3 -0.37 -27.12 14.95
C GLU A 3 0.92 -27.23 14.12
N ILE A 4 2.07 -26.92 14.73
CA ILE A 4 3.38 -26.98 14.06
C ILE A 4 3.84 -28.43 14.14
N GLU A 5 3.75 -29.15 13.02
CA GLU A 5 4.19 -30.54 12.92
C GLU A 5 5.73 -30.58 12.85
N MET A 6 6.34 -31.29 13.80
CA MET A 6 7.80 -31.40 13.94
C MET A 6 8.32 -32.49 13.01
N LEU A 7 9.29 -32.17 12.15
CA LEU A 7 9.87 -33.14 11.21
C LEU A 7 11.07 -33.83 11.85
N GLU A 8 11.01 -35.17 11.95
CA GLU A 8 12.11 -36.00 12.42
C GLU A 8 12.94 -36.48 11.23
N GLU A 9 14.23 -36.15 11.23
CA GLU A 9 15.18 -36.69 10.26
C GLU A 9 16.21 -37.58 10.99
N ARG A 10 16.51 -38.75 10.40
CA ARG A 10 17.50 -39.69 10.94
C ARG A 10 18.76 -39.66 10.10
N VAL A 11 19.85 -39.16 10.70
CA VAL A 11 21.18 -39.17 10.08
C VAL A 11 22.11 -40.02 10.95
N GLY A 12 22.60 -41.13 10.41
CA GLY A 12 23.61 -41.97 11.08
C GLY A 12 23.18 -42.54 12.45
N GLY A 13 21.89 -42.76 12.68
CA GLY A 13 21.36 -43.26 13.96
C GLY A 13 21.03 -42.18 14.99
N LEU A 14 21.32 -40.90 14.70
CA LEU A 14 20.86 -39.77 15.50
C LEU A 14 19.50 -39.27 14.97
N VAL A 15 18.52 -39.10 15.85
CA VAL A 15 17.26 -38.41 15.54
C VAL A 15 17.49 -36.93 15.76
N VAL A 16 17.41 -36.15 14.68
CA VAL A 16 17.48 -34.68 14.73
C VAL A 16 16.06 -34.16 14.62
N HIS A 17 15.57 -33.53 15.68
CA HIS A 17 14.29 -32.82 15.65
C HIS A 17 14.53 -31.45 15.00
N ARG A 18 14.08 -31.28 13.76
CA ARG A 18 14.13 -29.99 13.09
C ARG A 18 12.79 -29.30 13.28
N TRP A 19 12.82 -28.15 13.95
CA TRP A 19 11.70 -27.22 13.87
C TRP A 19 11.57 -26.77 12.40
N PRO A 20 10.36 -26.76 11.81
CA PRO A 20 10.20 -26.17 10.48
C PRO A 20 10.74 -24.74 10.54
N ASP A 21 11.50 -24.34 9.51
CA ASP A 21 12.01 -22.98 9.41
C ASP A 21 10.82 -22.01 9.62
N ALA A 22 11.04 -20.95 10.41
CA ALA A 22 10.00 -19.95 10.69
C ALA A 22 9.35 -19.50 9.37
N PRO A 23 8.03 -19.19 9.34
CA PRO A 23 7.33 -18.83 8.12
C PRO A 23 8.15 -17.80 7.34
N THR A 24 8.46 -18.12 6.10
CA THR A 24 9.30 -17.31 5.20
C THR A 24 8.85 -15.86 5.30
N GLN A 25 9.76 -14.98 5.70
CA GLN A 25 9.53 -13.54 5.77
C GLN A 25 8.86 -13.10 4.46
N GLU A 26 7.66 -12.55 4.54
CA GLU A 26 6.79 -12.35 3.38
C GLU A 26 7.47 -11.45 2.34
N THR A 27 7.96 -12.04 1.23
CA THR A 27 8.84 -11.40 0.24
C THR A 27 8.10 -10.51 -0.75
N ARG A 28 6.84 -10.15 -0.50
CA ARG A 28 6.07 -9.31 -1.44
C ARG A 28 6.73 -7.92 -1.57
N PRO A 29 6.78 -7.33 -2.77
CA PRO A 29 7.10 -5.91 -2.91
C PRO A 29 6.11 -5.04 -2.12
N GLU A 30 6.50 -3.84 -1.75
CA GLU A 30 5.72 -2.89 -0.96
C GLU A 30 5.63 -1.55 -1.66
N ILE A 31 4.43 -0.99 -1.72
CA ILE A 31 4.24 0.42 -2.09
C ILE A 31 4.39 1.25 -0.81
N ALA A 32 5.40 2.11 -0.77
CA ALA A 32 5.64 3.04 0.32
C ALA A 32 5.37 4.47 -0.15
N ILE A 33 4.39 5.17 0.43
CA ILE A 33 4.18 6.59 0.15
C ILE A 33 5.38 7.38 0.68
N THR A 34 5.99 8.19 -0.18
CA THR A 34 7.16 9.01 0.14
C THR A 34 6.84 10.49 0.22
N GLY A 35 5.69 10.92 -0.29
CA GLY A 35 5.28 12.31 -0.24
C GLY A 35 3.83 12.53 -0.68
N ILE A 36 3.23 13.57 -0.10
CA ILE A 36 1.91 14.08 -0.46
C ILE A 36 2.01 15.60 -0.48
N VAL A 37 1.67 16.20 -1.62
CA VAL A 37 1.73 17.65 -1.84
C VAL A 37 0.33 18.15 -2.19
N PRO A 38 -0.26 19.06 -1.39
CA PRO A 38 -1.53 19.67 -1.73
C PRO A 38 -1.34 20.82 -2.73
N SER A 39 -2.34 21.07 -3.57
CA SER A 39 -2.38 22.25 -4.45
C SER A 39 -2.51 23.56 -3.68
N SER A 40 -2.98 23.51 -2.42
CA SER A 40 -3.02 24.63 -1.48
C SER A 40 -2.65 24.13 -0.07
N PRO A 41 -1.73 24.79 0.65
CA PRO A 41 -1.33 24.35 2.00
C PRO A 41 -2.36 24.69 3.08
N ALA A 42 -3.32 25.58 2.80
CA ALA A 42 -4.32 25.99 3.79
C ALA A 42 -5.23 24.81 4.16
N GLY A 43 -5.31 24.49 5.46
CA GLY A 43 -6.15 23.39 5.97
C GLY A 43 -5.61 21.98 5.68
N TYR A 44 -4.43 21.86 5.06
CA TYR A 44 -3.77 20.57 4.85
C TYR A 44 -3.05 20.10 6.12
N THR A 45 -3.28 18.86 6.51
CA THR A 45 -2.48 18.18 7.53
C THR A 45 -2.26 16.73 7.12
N ALA A 46 -1.09 16.15 7.42
CA ALA A 46 -0.82 14.74 7.21
C ALA A 46 -0.04 14.15 8.40
N LYS A 47 -0.28 12.87 8.70
CA LYS A 47 0.61 12.12 9.60
C LYS A 47 2.00 11.98 8.97
N PRO A 48 3.08 11.88 9.78
CA PRO A 48 4.44 11.71 9.26
C PRO A 48 4.64 10.47 8.39
N ASP A 49 3.81 9.43 8.59
CA ASP A 49 3.83 8.19 7.81
C ASP A 49 2.82 8.18 6.64
N PHE A 50 2.16 9.31 6.39
CA PHE A 50 1.17 9.50 5.33
C PHE A 50 -0.06 8.59 5.39
N THR A 51 -0.28 7.86 6.48
CA THR A 51 -1.45 6.97 6.64
C THR A 51 -2.76 7.74 6.75
N GLU A 52 -2.70 8.98 7.23
CA GLU A 52 -3.85 9.88 7.32
C GLU A 52 -3.51 11.26 6.79
N VAL A 53 -4.42 11.80 6.00
CA VAL A 53 -4.34 13.14 5.41
C VAL A 53 -5.68 13.84 5.59
N THR A 54 -5.67 15.12 5.90
CA THR A 54 -6.86 15.98 5.91
C THR A 54 -6.66 17.12 4.91
N VAL A 55 -7.68 17.39 4.10
CA VAL A 55 -7.71 18.50 3.14
C VAL A 55 -9.10 19.13 3.04
N PRO A 56 -9.20 20.42 2.73
CA PRO A 56 -10.46 21.02 2.31
C PRO A 56 -10.99 20.46 0.99
N VAL A 57 -12.32 20.53 0.80
CA VAL A 57 -12.95 20.28 -0.51
C VAL A 57 -12.33 21.17 -1.60
N GLY A 58 -12.14 20.61 -2.79
CA GLY A 58 -11.58 21.28 -3.97
C GLY A 58 -10.05 21.27 -4.02
N VAL A 59 -9.37 20.81 -2.98
CA VAL A 59 -7.90 20.64 -3.00
C VAL A 59 -7.52 19.39 -3.80
N THR A 60 -6.50 19.54 -4.65
CA THR A 60 -5.86 18.40 -5.32
C THR A 60 -4.68 17.94 -4.48
N LEU A 61 -4.57 16.63 -4.26
CA LEU A 61 -3.41 16.00 -3.67
C LEU A 61 -2.59 15.31 -4.76
N ALA A 62 -1.30 15.64 -4.85
CA ALA A 62 -0.31 14.93 -5.64
C ALA A 62 0.48 13.97 -4.74
N PHE A 63 0.50 12.69 -5.08
CA PHE A 63 1.16 11.63 -4.34
C PHE A 63 2.43 11.19 -5.04
N THR A 64 3.47 10.91 -4.26
CA THR A 64 4.66 10.17 -4.67
C THR A 64 4.81 8.94 -3.79
N ALA A 65 5.11 7.80 -4.41
CA ALA A 65 5.38 6.55 -3.70
C ALA A 65 6.51 5.78 -4.39
N GLU A 66 7.05 4.78 -3.72
CA GLU A 66 8.06 3.88 -4.27
C GLU A 66 7.59 2.43 -4.16
N LEU A 67 7.82 1.65 -5.21
CA LEU A 67 7.77 0.19 -5.14
C LEU A 67 9.11 -0.32 -4.62
N ARG A 68 9.08 -0.93 -3.43
CA ARG A 68 10.27 -1.44 -2.75
C ARG A 68 10.23 -2.96 -2.59
N HIS A 69 11.36 -3.62 -2.75
CA HIS A 69 11.52 -5.03 -2.41
C HIS A 69 12.82 -5.19 -1.62
N SER A 70 12.76 -5.83 -0.46
CA SER A 70 13.90 -5.98 0.46
C SER A 70 14.59 -4.63 0.79
N GLY A 71 13.80 -3.56 0.92
CA GLY A 71 14.29 -2.21 1.23
C GLY A 71 14.88 -1.42 0.07
N GLN A 72 14.90 -1.98 -1.15
CA GLN A 72 15.41 -1.31 -2.35
C GLN A 72 14.29 -0.97 -3.32
N VAL A 73 14.38 0.17 -4.01
CA VAL A 73 13.45 0.53 -5.08
C VAL A 73 13.62 -0.42 -6.26
N VAL A 74 12.50 -0.96 -6.76
CA VAL A 74 12.48 -1.89 -7.88
C VAL A 74 12.37 -1.08 -9.18
N PRO A 75 13.38 -1.09 -10.08
CA PRO A 75 13.42 -0.20 -11.23
C PRO A 75 12.55 -0.72 -12.39
N ILE A 76 11.24 -0.63 -12.22
CA ILE A 76 10.25 -0.99 -13.25
C ILE A 76 9.40 0.21 -13.65
N ASP A 77 8.94 0.17 -14.89
CA ASP A 77 8.01 1.15 -15.43
C ASP A 77 6.64 0.45 -15.63
N ASP A 78 5.56 1.13 -15.26
CA ASP A 78 4.20 0.61 -15.43
C ASP A 78 3.15 1.73 -15.39
N THR A 79 1.92 1.41 -15.72
CA THR A 79 0.75 2.25 -15.47
C THR A 79 -0.40 1.39 -14.99
N PHE A 80 -0.90 1.66 -13.79
CA PHE A 80 -1.92 0.84 -13.18
C PHE A 80 -3.09 1.67 -12.64
N ARG A 81 -4.23 0.99 -12.50
CA ARG A 81 -5.46 1.56 -11.95
C ARG A 81 -5.46 1.36 -10.45
N MET A 82 -5.68 2.42 -9.70
CA MET A 82 -5.75 2.40 -8.24
C MET A 82 -7.18 2.77 -7.81
N PRO A 83 -7.99 1.81 -7.35
CA PRO A 83 -9.30 2.12 -6.83
C PRO A 83 -9.17 2.83 -5.47
N ILE A 84 -10.02 3.83 -5.24
CA ILE A 84 -10.19 4.50 -3.96
C ILE A 84 -11.67 4.47 -3.58
N ARG A 85 -11.97 4.12 -2.34
CA ARG A 85 -13.33 3.94 -1.86
C ARG A 85 -13.66 4.95 -0.78
N SER A 86 -14.84 5.53 -0.85
CA SER A 86 -15.37 6.33 0.25
C SER A 86 -16.05 5.44 1.29
N ARG A 87 -16.12 5.91 2.52
CA ARG A 87 -16.78 5.18 3.62
C ARG A 87 -18.26 4.87 3.35
N ASP A 88 -18.93 5.68 2.53
CA ASP A 88 -20.33 5.48 2.12
C ASP A 88 -20.49 4.59 0.88
N GLY A 89 -19.42 3.97 0.40
CA GLY A 89 -19.45 2.93 -0.63
C GLY A 89 -19.29 3.43 -2.06
N ARG A 90 -19.00 4.72 -2.30
CA ARG A 90 -18.61 5.18 -3.64
C ARG A 90 -17.18 4.72 -3.95
N GLU A 91 -16.92 4.54 -5.23
CA GLU A 91 -15.60 4.19 -5.73
C GLU A 91 -15.18 5.17 -6.83
N ARG A 92 -13.90 5.53 -6.83
CA ARG A 92 -13.24 6.20 -7.96
C ARG A 92 -12.04 5.36 -8.36
N VAL A 93 -11.68 5.40 -9.63
CA VAL A 93 -10.47 4.74 -10.14
C VAL A 93 -9.48 5.80 -10.58
N LEU A 94 -8.31 5.82 -9.95
CA LEU A 94 -7.19 6.68 -10.30
C LEU A 94 -6.26 5.97 -11.27
N VAL A 95 -5.53 6.73 -12.08
CA VAL A 95 -4.43 6.19 -12.90
C VAL A 95 -3.13 6.63 -12.24
N ALA A 96 -2.30 5.66 -11.88
CA ALA A 96 -0.98 5.88 -11.34
C ALA A 96 0.07 5.48 -12.38
N THR A 97 1.06 6.34 -12.56
CA THR A 97 2.20 6.10 -13.44
C THR A 97 3.41 5.72 -12.60
N MET A 98 4.09 4.65 -12.97
CA MET A 98 5.33 4.21 -12.35
C MET A 98 6.49 4.34 -13.34
N VAL A 99 7.56 5.02 -12.92
CA VAL A 99 8.80 5.15 -13.68
C VAL A 99 9.97 4.85 -12.76
N GLN A 100 10.78 3.85 -13.12
CA GLN A 100 11.92 3.37 -12.33
C GLN A 100 11.56 3.08 -10.87
N GLY A 101 10.37 2.49 -10.65
CA GLY A 101 9.85 2.17 -9.32
C GLY A 101 9.21 3.34 -8.57
N VAL A 102 9.26 4.56 -9.11
CA VAL A 102 8.61 5.74 -8.51
C VAL A 102 7.21 5.89 -9.08
N ILE A 103 6.22 5.85 -8.20
CA ILE A 103 4.80 5.93 -8.51
C ILE A 103 4.31 7.36 -8.27
N THR A 104 3.57 7.90 -9.23
CA THR A 104 2.94 9.23 -9.15
C THR A 104 1.48 9.19 -9.57
N PHE A 105 0.63 9.92 -8.84
CA PHE A 105 -0.76 10.15 -9.21
C PHE A 105 -1.30 11.40 -8.50
N SER A 106 -2.39 11.96 -9.00
CA SER A 106 -3.07 13.08 -8.38
C SER A 106 -4.57 12.84 -8.30
N VAL A 107 -5.21 13.39 -7.27
CA VAL A 107 -6.66 13.30 -7.08
C VAL A 107 -7.20 14.61 -6.49
N GLN A 108 -8.30 15.10 -7.07
CA GLN A 108 -9.09 16.19 -6.51
C GLN A 108 -10.34 15.61 -5.84
N PHE A 109 -10.67 16.13 -4.66
CA PHE A 109 -11.87 15.73 -3.92
C PHE A 109 -12.91 16.85 -3.93
N ASP A 110 -14.06 16.59 -4.56
CA ASP A 110 -15.10 17.60 -4.79
C ASP A 110 -16.21 17.59 -3.74
N ASP A 111 -16.13 16.66 -2.78
CA ASP A 111 -17.11 16.52 -1.71
C ASP A 111 -16.47 16.10 -0.38
N SER A 112 -17.09 16.55 0.71
CA SER A 112 -16.68 16.22 2.08
C SER A 112 -17.00 14.76 2.38
N ARG A 113 -15.94 13.94 2.46
CA ARG A 113 -16.00 12.48 2.69
C ARG A 113 -14.69 11.98 3.27
N VAL A 114 -14.74 10.75 3.78
CA VAL A 114 -13.55 9.96 4.05
C VAL A 114 -13.33 8.98 2.91
N TRP A 115 -12.18 9.11 2.25
CA TRP A 115 -11.72 8.22 1.20
C TRP A 115 -10.58 7.34 1.70
N GLU A 116 -10.50 6.12 1.21
CA GLU A 116 -9.52 5.13 1.65
C GLU A 116 -9.03 4.27 0.48
N VAL A 117 -7.72 4.04 0.47
CA VAL A 117 -7.08 2.99 -0.31
C VAL A 117 -6.43 2.03 0.69
N THR A 118 -6.74 0.73 0.59
CA THR A 118 -6.16 -0.31 1.46
C THR A 118 -5.36 -1.31 0.64
N GLU A 119 -4.54 -2.14 1.30
CA GLU A 119 -3.84 -3.27 0.65
C GLU A 119 -4.82 -4.18 -0.10
N ALA A 120 -5.99 -4.47 0.48
CA ALA A 120 -6.99 -5.31 -0.15
C ALA A 120 -7.57 -4.67 -1.42
N VAL A 121 -7.74 -3.34 -1.41
CA VAL A 121 -8.27 -2.60 -2.57
C VAL A 121 -7.27 -2.60 -3.72
N ILE A 122 -6.01 -2.24 -3.48
CA ILE A 122 -5.00 -2.13 -4.54
C ILE A 122 -4.63 -3.49 -5.15
N ASN A 123 -4.76 -4.57 -4.37
CA ASN A 123 -4.49 -5.93 -4.81
C ASN A 123 -5.73 -6.67 -5.33
N GLY A 124 -6.91 -6.05 -5.33
CA GLY A 124 -8.17 -6.72 -5.59
C GLY A 124 -8.23 -7.42 -6.95
N ASP A 125 -7.63 -6.80 -7.96
CA ASP A 125 -7.61 -7.28 -9.35
C ASP A 125 -6.28 -7.96 -9.73
N LEU A 126 -5.34 -8.08 -8.78
CA LEU A 126 -4.02 -8.66 -9.03
C LEU A 126 -3.99 -10.16 -8.70
N PRO A 127 -3.35 -11.00 -9.54
CA PRO A 127 -3.10 -12.40 -9.20
C PRO A 127 -2.19 -12.48 -7.96
N PRO A 128 -2.28 -13.56 -7.15
CA PRO A 128 -1.58 -13.66 -5.87
C PRO A 128 -0.08 -13.31 -5.92
N GLU A 129 0.60 -13.73 -6.97
CA GLU A 129 2.03 -13.49 -7.22
C GLU A 129 2.39 -12.04 -7.52
N ALA A 130 1.43 -11.23 -7.98
CA ALA A 130 1.62 -9.80 -8.27
C ALA A 130 1.16 -8.90 -7.12
N ARG A 131 0.66 -9.47 -6.02
CA ARG A 131 0.19 -8.69 -4.88
C ARG A 131 1.34 -8.02 -4.16
N MET A 132 1.09 -6.80 -3.71
CA MET A 132 2.04 -5.95 -3.02
C MET A 132 1.57 -5.69 -1.58
N ARG A 133 2.49 -5.40 -0.67
CA ARG A 133 2.14 -4.81 0.62
C ARG A 133 1.80 -3.34 0.43
N PHE A 134 0.85 -2.84 1.21
CA PHE A 134 0.53 -1.42 1.22
C PHE A 134 -0.08 -1.02 2.57
N GLN A 135 0.51 -0.04 3.24
CA GLN A 135 0.02 0.40 4.56
C GLN A 135 -1.39 1.00 4.50
N GLY A 136 -1.79 1.51 3.33
CA GLY A 136 -3.05 2.20 3.15
C GLY A 136 -2.94 3.70 3.41
N VAL A 137 -3.90 4.44 2.86
CA VAL A 137 -4.04 5.89 3.10
C VAL A 137 -5.51 6.20 3.31
N LYS A 138 -5.79 6.99 4.34
CA LYS A 138 -7.11 7.57 4.60
C LYS A 138 -7.06 9.08 4.41
N VAL A 139 -7.94 9.59 3.56
CA VAL A 139 -8.07 11.02 3.28
C VAL A 139 -9.39 11.53 3.83
N TYR A 140 -9.31 12.45 4.79
CA TYR A 140 -10.43 13.19 5.36
C TYR A 140 -10.61 14.49 4.58
N VAL A 141 -11.65 14.55 3.76
CA VAL A 141 -12.01 15.75 3.03
C VAL A 141 -13.04 16.50 3.85
N VAL A 142 -12.72 17.74 4.24
CA VAL A 142 -13.56 18.55 5.13
C VAL A 142 -14.10 19.78 4.41
N GLU A 143 -15.29 20.22 4.80
CA GLU A 143 -15.79 21.52 4.34
C GLU A 143 -14.91 22.64 4.90
N SER A 144 -14.69 23.67 4.09
CA SER A 144 -13.91 24.87 4.42
C SER A 144 -14.73 25.92 5.15
#